data_AF-A0A5E5QMU0-F1
#
_entry.id   AF-A0A5E5QMU0-F1
#
_cell.length_a   1.000
_cell.length_b   1.000
_cell.length_c   1.000
_cell.angle_alpha   90.00
_cell.angle_beta   90.00
_cell.angle_gamma   90.00
#
_symmetry.space_group_name_H-M   'P 1'
#
loop_
_entity.id
_entity.type
_entity.pdbx_description
1 polymer ?
#
loop_
_entity_poly.entity_id
_entity_poly.type
_entity_poly.pdbx_seq_one_letter_code
_entity_poly.pdbx_strand_id
1 'polypeptide(L)'
;MHENFKIMELTRKDFSPYCDLIYDIYKTKGSFFDEEEKFRETFYIAASGSLVDIANYAKEVNINITELDVIKILVFSISHLQEIKHNIIIERYIRSIFSYLEETYKVSFNNTELGQSIKVCKKLIESNQIIPVYTFIKGVQEGAKAKRDA
;
A
#
# COMPACT_ATOMS: atom_id res chain seq x y z
N MET A 1 7.44 25.94 25.96
CA MET A 1 6.02 25.51 25.86
C MET A 1 6.04 24.22 25.04
N HIS A 2 6.09 23.07 25.70
CA HIS A 2 6.15 21.78 25.02
C HIS A 2 4.72 21.32 24.73
N GLU A 3 4.30 21.38 23.48
CA GLU A 3 3.05 20.75 23.05
C GLU A 3 3.19 19.24 23.20
N ASN A 4 2.37 18.68 24.08
CA ASN A 4 2.18 17.24 24.23
C ASN A 4 1.65 16.69 22.90
N PHE A 5 2.53 16.11 22.08
CA PHE A 5 2.12 15.21 21.01
C PHE A 5 1.49 13.98 21.66
N LYS A 6 0.17 14.01 21.79
CA LYS A 6 -0.63 12.87 22.21
C LYS A 6 -0.48 11.82 21.11
N ILE A 7 0.33 10.79 21.35
CA ILE A 7 0.42 9.63 20.48
C ILE A 7 -1.00 9.05 20.43
N MET A 8 -1.65 9.19 19.29
CA MET A 8 -2.99 8.65 19.09
C MET A 8 -2.84 7.13 18.97
N GLU A 9 -3.24 6.39 20.00
CA GLU A 9 -3.29 4.93 19.94
C GLU A 9 -4.42 4.53 18.98
N LEU A 10 -4.03 4.25 17.74
CA LEU A 10 -4.94 3.79 16.69
C LEU A 10 -5.40 2.36 17.00
N THR A 11 -6.69 2.11 17.00
CA THR A 11 -7.28 0.81 17.33
C THR A 11 -7.57 -0.03 16.10
N ARG A 12 -7.72 -1.35 16.29
CA ARG A 12 -8.19 -2.31 15.26
C ARG A 12 -9.46 -1.84 14.53
N LYS A 13 -10.33 -1.08 15.21
CA LYS A 13 -11.59 -0.56 14.65
C LYS A 13 -11.35 0.61 13.71
N ASP A 14 -10.32 1.41 13.95
CA ASP A 14 -9.93 2.56 13.12
C ASP A 14 -9.31 2.09 11.79
N PHE A 15 -8.72 0.89 11.77
CA PHE A 15 -8.13 0.29 10.57
C PHE A 15 -9.05 -0.62 9.79
N SER A 16 -10.14 -1.13 10.39
CA SER A 16 -11.04 -2.10 9.75
C SER A 16 -11.50 -1.68 8.34
N PRO A 17 -11.92 -0.42 8.09
CA PRO A 17 -12.34 0.01 6.75
C PRO A 17 -11.21 -0.01 5.72
N TYR A 18 -9.99 0.29 6.14
CA TYR A 18 -8.80 0.23 5.29
C TYR A 18 -8.39 -1.21 5.04
N CYS A 19 -8.42 -2.06 6.07
CA CYS A 19 -8.07 -3.47 5.95
C CYS A 19 -9.02 -4.24 5.03
N ASP A 20 -10.33 -3.99 5.11
CA ASP A 20 -11.31 -4.63 4.24
C ASP A 20 -11.20 -4.11 2.80
N LEU A 21 -11.08 -2.79 2.60
CA LEU A 21 -10.85 -2.20 1.29
C LEU A 21 -9.55 -2.72 0.64
N ILE A 22 -8.48 -2.82 1.42
CA ILE A 22 -7.19 -3.27 0.93
C ILE A 22 -7.19 -4.78 0.65
N TYR A 23 -7.82 -5.57 1.51
CA TYR A 23 -8.03 -6.99 1.25
C TYR A 23 -8.87 -7.21 -0.02
N ASP A 24 -9.90 -6.40 -0.24
CA ASP A 24 -10.72 -6.46 -1.46
C ASP A 24 -9.93 -6.05 -2.71
N ILE A 25 -9.08 -5.02 -2.63
CA ILE A 25 -8.15 -4.66 -3.72
C ILE A 25 -7.25 -5.85 -4.04
N TYR A 26 -6.67 -6.49 -3.02
CA TYR A 26 -5.81 -7.66 -3.20
C TYR A 26 -6.58 -8.84 -3.84
N LYS A 27 -7.74 -9.20 -3.29
CA LYS A 27 -8.55 -10.36 -3.69
C LYS A 27 -9.14 -10.19 -5.09
N THR A 28 -9.79 -9.07 -5.34
CA THR A 28 -10.62 -8.88 -6.55
C THR A 28 -9.82 -8.39 -7.76
N LYS A 29 -8.73 -7.65 -7.53
CA LYS A 29 -7.95 -7.02 -8.62
C LYS A 29 -6.63 -7.74 -8.91
N GLY A 30 -6.17 -8.61 -7.99
CA GLY A 30 -4.99 -9.47 -8.19
C GLY A 30 -5.27 -10.81 -8.88
N SER A 31 -6.54 -11.18 -9.07
CA SER A 31 -6.98 -12.47 -9.62
C SER A 31 -6.41 -13.68 -8.86
N PHE A 32 -6.63 -13.72 -7.54
CA PHE A 32 -6.21 -14.82 -6.68
C PHE A 32 -7.43 -15.58 -6.16
N PHE A 33 -7.63 -16.77 -6.71
CA PHE A 33 -8.59 -17.77 -6.23
C PHE A 33 -7.87 -18.70 -5.23
N ASP A 34 -8.55 -19.05 -4.12
CA ASP A 34 -8.23 -20.11 -3.14
C ASP A 34 -7.43 -19.81 -1.83
N GLU A 35 -7.11 -18.56 -1.48
CA GLU A 35 -6.38 -18.24 -0.20
C GLU A 35 -7.23 -17.54 0.89
N GLU A 36 -8.54 -17.73 0.90
CA GLU A 36 -9.47 -16.69 1.41
C GLU A 36 -9.32 -16.27 2.89
N GLU A 37 -9.33 -17.17 3.86
CA GLU A 37 -9.41 -16.76 5.27
C GLU A 37 -8.03 -16.50 5.90
N LYS A 38 -7.05 -17.37 5.62
CA LYS A 38 -5.68 -17.24 6.15
C LYS A 38 -4.93 -16.04 5.56
N PHE A 39 -5.17 -15.70 4.29
CA PHE A 39 -4.59 -14.50 3.71
C PHE A 39 -5.14 -13.24 4.37
N ARG A 40 -6.45 -13.19 4.68
CA ARG A 40 -7.08 -12.01 5.29
C ARG A 40 -6.46 -11.69 6.65
N GLU A 41 -6.28 -12.70 7.50
CA GLU A 41 -5.63 -12.53 8.81
C GLU A 41 -4.16 -12.13 8.66
N THR A 42 -3.44 -12.79 7.75
CA THR A 42 -2.03 -12.46 7.43
C THR A 42 -1.89 -11.02 6.96
N PHE A 43 -2.77 -10.58 6.06
CA PHE A 43 -2.82 -9.22 5.57
C PHE A 43 -3.13 -8.23 6.68
N TYR A 44 -4.08 -8.55 7.56
CA TYR A 44 -4.41 -7.72 8.70
C TYR A 44 -3.20 -7.52 9.63
N ILE A 45 -2.44 -8.59 9.90
CA ILE A 45 -1.21 -8.53 10.70
C ILE A 45 -0.17 -7.65 9.99
N ALA A 46 0.03 -7.87 8.69
CA ALA A 46 1.00 -7.10 7.91
C ALA A 46 0.66 -5.61 7.80
N ALA A 47 -0.61 -5.28 7.58
CA ALA A 47 -1.12 -3.91 7.57
C ALA A 47 -1.01 -3.26 8.95
N SER A 48 -1.15 -4.02 10.03
CA SER A 48 -0.95 -3.50 11.38
C SER A 48 0.53 -3.20 11.65
N GLY A 49 1.43 -4.08 11.21
CA GLY A 49 2.88 -3.87 11.32
C GLY A 49 3.36 -2.64 10.54
N SER A 50 2.80 -2.42 9.34
CA SER A 50 3.19 -1.31 8.47
C SER A 50 2.89 0.08 9.04
N LEU A 51 1.98 0.19 10.01
CA LEU A 51 1.66 1.46 10.67
C LEU A 51 2.83 2.03 11.45
N VAL A 52 3.64 1.17 12.06
CA VAL A 52 4.84 1.57 12.79
C VAL A 52 5.85 2.15 11.81
N ASP A 53 6.03 1.51 10.66
CA ASP A 53 6.95 1.99 9.61
C ASP A 53 6.47 3.30 8.99
N ILE A 54 5.16 3.44 8.78
CA ILE A 54 4.55 4.67 8.28
C ILE A 54 4.76 5.82 9.28
N ALA A 55 4.58 5.55 10.59
CA ALA A 55 4.81 6.56 11.62
C ALA A 55 6.28 6.98 11.70
N ASN A 56 7.21 6.01 11.62
CA ASN A 56 8.65 6.29 11.58
C ASN A 56 9.03 7.10 10.34
N TYR A 57 8.58 6.68 9.16
CA TYR A 57 8.78 7.40 7.91
C TYR A 57 8.30 8.86 8.03
N ALA A 58 7.06 9.07 8.47
CA ALA A 58 6.51 10.42 8.59
C ALA A 58 7.28 11.31 9.56
N LYS A 59 7.75 10.74 10.68
CA LYS A 59 8.64 11.44 11.61
C LYS A 59 9.97 11.80 10.96
N GLU A 60 10.60 10.87 10.24
CA GLU A 60 11.89 11.08 9.57
C GLU A 60 11.81 12.18 8.51
N VAL A 61 10.74 12.21 7.73
CA VAL A 61 10.56 13.20 6.65
C VAL A 61 9.75 14.43 7.08
N ASN A 62 9.46 14.59 8.37
CA ASN A 62 8.70 15.70 8.96
C ASN A 62 7.34 15.94 8.28
N ILE A 63 6.65 14.87 7.91
CA ILE A 63 5.29 14.94 7.35
C ILE A 63 4.31 14.80 8.51
N ASN A 64 3.40 15.76 8.64
CA ASN A 64 2.28 15.63 9.56
C ASN A 64 1.22 14.71 8.92
N ILE A 65 1.04 13.51 9.45
CA ILE A 65 -0.01 12.60 8.97
C ILE A 65 -1.35 13.10 9.50
N THR A 66 -2.10 13.82 8.68
CA THR A 66 -3.50 14.15 8.98
C THR A 66 -4.45 13.03 8.50
N GLU A 67 -4.05 12.27 7.48
CA GLU A 67 -4.81 11.15 6.92
C GLU A 67 -3.87 10.02 6.48
N LEU A 68 -4.26 8.77 6.77
CA LEU A 68 -3.63 7.57 6.24
C LEU A 68 -4.15 7.30 4.83
N ASP A 69 -3.27 7.46 3.83
CA ASP A 69 -3.61 7.08 2.47
C ASP A 69 -3.47 5.56 2.26
N VAL A 70 -4.39 5.00 1.47
CA VAL A 70 -4.46 3.55 1.19
C VAL A 70 -3.17 3.04 0.53
N ILE A 71 -2.48 3.88 -0.25
CA ILE A 71 -1.22 3.53 -0.93
C ILE A 71 -0.08 3.31 0.07
N LYS A 72 0.04 4.12 1.12
CA LYS A 72 1.01 3.93 2.20
C LYS A 72 0.83 2.57 2.83
N ILE A 73 -0.40 2.22 3.23
CA ILE A 73 -0.66 0.93 3.90
C ILE A 73 -0.36 -0.23 2.95
N LEU A 74 -0.84 -0.17 1.70
CA LEU A 74 -0.57 -1.18 0.67
C LEU A 74 0.93 -1.40 0.48
N VAL A 75 1.69 -0.34 0.22
CA VAL A 75 3.12 -0.45 -0.08
C VAL A 75 3.91 -0.91 1.13
N PHE A 76 3.73 -0.27 2.29
CA PHE A 76 4.51 -0.64 3.49
C PHE A 76 4.13 -2.03 4.04
N SER A 77 2.93 -2.56 3.75
CA SER A 77 2.58 -3.93 4.16
C SER A 77 3.37 -5.03 3.45
N ILE A 78 4.02 -4.73 2.32
CA ILE A 78 4.75 -5.73 1.52
C ILE A 78 5.88 -6.38 2.33
N SER A 79 6.68 -5.59 3.04
CA SER A 79 7.78 -6.12 3.86
C SER A 79 7.27 -7.08 4.93
N HIS A 80 6.18 -6.71 5.63
CA HIS A 80 5.56 -7.55 6.65
C HIS A 80 4.94 -8.83 6.08
N LEU A 81 4.30 -8.74 4.91
CA LEU A 81 3.76 -9.91 4.21
C LEU A 81 4.85 -10.93 3.84
N GLN A 82 6.05 -10.45 3.48
CA GLN A 82 7.20 -11.32 3.19
C GLN A 82 7.74 -12.00 4.45
N GLU A 83 7.73 -11.31 5.60
CA GLU A 83 8.21 -11.85 6.88
C GLU A 83 7.30 -12.94 7.45
N ILE A 84 5.98 -12.81 7.27
CA ILE A 84 4.98 -13.79 7.75
C ILE A 84 5.04 -15.12 6.97
N LYS A 85 6.03 -15.30 6.08
CA LYS A 85 6.27 -16.48 5.24
C LYS A 85 5.06 -16.85 4.38
N HIS A 86 4.29 -15.86 3.95
CA HIS A 86 3.26 -16.09 2.96
C HIS A 86 3.84 -15.92 1.56
N ASN A 87 3.48 -16.82 0.64
CA ASN A 87 4.00 -16.84 -0.74
C ASN A 87 3.33 -15.73 -1.58
N ILE A 88 3.50 -14.48 -1.19
CA ILE A 88 3.00 -13.36 -1.98
C ILE A 88 3.75 -13.28 -3.30
N ILE A 89 3.01 -13.09 -4.39
CA ILE A 89 3.60 -12.78 -5.70
C ILE A 89 3.66 -11.26 -5.80
N ILE A 90 4.83 -10.67 -5.50
CA ILE A 90 5.05 -9.22 -5.45
C ILE A 90 4.51 -8.51 -6.71
N GLU A 91 4.78 -9.07 -7.90
CA GLU A 91 4.34 -8.48 -9.17
C GLU A 91 2.82 -8.33 -9.24
N ARG A 92 2.08 -9.34 -8.77
CA ARG A 92 0.62 -9.33 -8.74
C ARG A 92 0.09 -8.39 -7.66
N TYR A 93 0.76 -8.31 -6.51
CA TYR A 93 0.43 -7.35 -5.46
C TYR A 93 0.61 -5.90 -5.95
N ILE A 94 1.72 -5.59 -6.61
CA ILE A 94 1.92 -4.26 -7.21
C ILE A 94 0.89 -3.99 -8.32
N ARG A 95 0.56 -5.00 -9.14
CA ARG A 95 -0.48 -4.87 -10.17
C ARG A 95 -1.84 -4.51 -9.56
N SER A 96 -2.23 -5.10 -8.44
CA SER A 96 -3.52 -4.77 -7.80
C SER A 96 -3.56 -3.34 -7.28
N ILE A 97 -2.44 -2.79 -6.82
CA ILE A 97 -2.32 -1.37 -6.46
C ILE A 97 -2.59 -0.48 -7.67
N PHE A 98 -2.00 -0.79 -8.83
CA PHE A 98 -2.26 -0.02 -10.06
C PHE A 98 -3.70 -0.16 -10.54
N SER A 99 -4.28 -1.36 -10.51
CA SER A 99 -5.70 -1.57 -10.85
C SER A 99 -6.63 -0.75 -9.93
N TYR A 100 -6.30 -0.65 -8.64
CA TYR A 100 -7.04 0.20 -7.70
C TYR A 100 -6.96 1.68 -8.08
N LEU A 101 -5.79 2.16 -8.51
CA LEU A 101 -5.62 3.53 -8.99
C LEU A 101 -6.43 3.81 -10.27
N GLU A 102 -6.43 2.86 -11.22
CA GLU A 102 -7.24 2.97 -12.46
C GLU A 102 -8.72 3.17 -12.14
N GLU A 103 -9.26 2.35 -11.24
CA GLU A 103 -10.67 2.39 -10.85
C GLU A 103 -11.01 3.64 -10.02
N THR A 104 -10.19 3.95 -9.01
CA THR A 104 -10.41 5.09 -8.11
C THR A 104 -10.40 6.42 -8.85
N TYR A 105 -9.51 6.55 -9.83
CA TYR A 105 -9.33 7.80 -10.58
C TYR A 105 -9.95 7.76 -11.99
N LYS A 106 -10.59 6.65 -12.37
CA LYS A 106 -11.19 6.45 -13.70
C LYS A 106 -10.19 6.73 -14.84
N VAL A 107 -8.95 6.28 -14.64
CA VAL A 107 -7.87 6.36 -15.64
C VAL A 107 -7.52 4.96 -16.12
N SER A 108 -6.91 4.86 -17.30
CA SER A 108 -6.30 3.61 -17.76
C SER A 108 -4.80 3.84 -17.98
N PHE A 109 -3.99 2.93 -17.45
CA PHE A 109 -2.56 2.89 -17.67
C PHE A 109 -2.22 2.03 -18.89
N ASN A 110 -1.14 2.38 -19.58
CA ASN A 110 -0.64 1.56 -20.67
C ASN A 110 -0.10 0.23 -20.10
N ASN A 111 -0.63 -0.91 -20.57
CA ASN A 111 -0.24 -2.24 -20.07
C ASN A 111 1.26 -2.55 -20.20
N THR A 112 1.92 -2.07 -21.27
CA THR A 112 3.34 -2.28 -21.50
C THR A 112 4.19 -1.50 -20.49
N GLU A 113 3.87 -0.23 -20.28
CA GLU A 113 4.55 0.65 -19.31
C GLU A 113 4.29 0.19 -17.87
N LEU A 114 3.06 -0.24 -17.59
CA LEU A 114 2.68 -0.83 -16.31
C LEU A 114 3.53 -2.08 -16.01
N GLY A 115 3.69 -2.96 -17.01
CA GLY A 115 4.54 -4.14 -16.88
C GLY A 115 6.00 -3.82 -16.55
N GLN A 116 6.55 -2.75 -17.12
CA GLN A 116 7.91 -2.27 -16.77
C GLN A 116 7.95 -1.69 -15.36
N SER A 117 6.96 -0.87 -15.00
CA SER A 117 6.83 -0.25 -13.67
C SER A 117 6.74 -1.29 -12.56
N ILE A 118 5.97 -2.35 -12.76
CA ILE A 118 5.87 -3.49 -11.82
C ILE A 118 7.24 -4.16 -11.62
N LYS A 119 8.00 -4.40 -12.71
CA LYS A 119 9.35 -4.99 -12.62
C LYS A 119 10.33 -4.10 -11.86
N VAL A 120 10.27 -2.79 -12.05
CA VAL A 120 11.08 -1.83 -11.30
C VAL A 120 10.72 -1.89 -9.82
N CYS A 121 9.43 -1.82 -9.48
CA CYS A 121 8.97 -1.92 -8.09
C CYS A 121 9.44 -3.22 -7.43
N LYS A 122 9.30 -4.36 -8.10
CA LYS A 122 9.78 -5.65 -7.61
C LYS A 122 11.26 -5.62 -7.26
N LYS A 123 12.12 -5.14 -8.17
CA LYS A 123 13.57 -5.06 -7.93
C LYS A 123 13.92 -4.18 -6.73
N LEU A 124 13.21 -3.07 -6.57
CA LEU A 124 13.38 -2.18 -5.42
C LEU A 124 12.97 -2.88 -4.11
N ILE A 125 11.84 -3.59 -4.10
CA ILE A 125 11.38 -4.37 -2.94
C ILE A 125 12.38 -5.48 -2.59
N GLU A 126 12.86 -6.22 -3.58
CA GLU A 126 13.90 -7.25 -3.40
C GLU A 126 15.22 -6.68 -2.87
N SER A 127 15.46 -5.39 -3.07
CA SER A 127 16.61 -4.64 -2.54
C SER A 127 16.29 -3.91 -1.22
N ASN A 128 15.16 -4.22 -0.58
CA ASN A 128 14.66 -3.60 0.64
C ASN A 128 14.47 -2.07 0.55
N GLN A 129 14.07 -1.57 -0.63
CA GLN A 129 13.88 -0.15 -0.91
C GLN A 129 12.38 0.21 -0.98
N ILE A 130 11.69 0.09 0.16
CA ILE A 130 10.23 0.31 0.21
C ILE A 130 9.82 1.78 0.02
N ILE A 131 10.62 2.73 0.54
CA ILE A 131 10.35 4.17 0.43
C ILE A 131 10.37 4.64 -1.05
N PRO A 132 11.39 4.30 -1.87
CA PRO A 132 11.35 4.59 -3.30
C PRO A 132 10.11 4.04 -4.03
N VAL A 133 9.66 2.84 -3.68
CA VAL A 133 8.44 2.22 -4.24
C VAL A 133 7.21 3.03 -3.85
N TYR A 134 7.10 3.41 -2.58
CA TYR A 134 6.02 4.26 -2.10
C TYR A 134 5.99 5.60 -2.85
N THR A 135 7.12 6.29 -2.92
CA THR A 135 7.23 7.59 -3.61
C THR A 135 6.84 7.47 -5.09
N PHE A 136 7.28 6.42 -5.78
CA PHE A 136 6.93 6.18 -7.17
C PHE A 136 5.42 6.00 -7.36
N ILE A 137 4.80 5.10 -6.59
CA ILE A 137 3.36 4.83 -6.70
C ILE A 137 2.54 6.04 -6.26
N LYS A 138 3.00 6.79 -5.25
CA LYS A 138 2.37 8.04 -4.82
C LYS A 138 2.41 9.10 -5.93
N GLY A 139 3.52 9.23 -6.65
CA GLY A 139 3.62 10.10 -7.82
C GLY A 139 2.59 9.73 -8.90
N VAL A 140 2.40 8.43 -9.16
CA VAL A 140 1.38 7.94 -10.10
C VAL A 140 -0.03 8.27 -9.60
N GLN A 141 -0.30 8.10 -8.30
CA GLN A 141 -1.58 8.47 -7.68
C GLN A 141 -1.91 9.95 -7.90
N GLU A 142 -0.97 10.85 -7.63
CA GLU A 142 -1.18 12.29 -7.81
C GLU A 142 -1.39 12.66 -9.29
N GLY A 143 -0.64 12.02 -10.20
CA GLY A 143 -0.83 12.20 -11.64
C GLY A 143 -2.21 11.70 -12.12
N ALA A 144 -2.66 10.55 -11.62
CA ALA A 144 -3.99 10.01 -11.93
C ALA A 144 -5.11 10.92 -11.40
N LYS A 145 -4.96 11.44 -10.17
CA LYS A 145 -5.89 12.40 -9.57
C LYS A 145 -5.98 13.70 -10.39
N ALA A 146 -4.83 14.27 -10.76
CA ALA A 146 -4.78 15.48 -11.57
C ALA A 146 -5.47 15.31 -12.93
N LYS A 147 -5.31 14.14 -13.57
CA LYS A 147 -5.98 13.82 -14.84
C LYS A 147 -7.49 13.67 -14.71
N ARG A 148 -7.98 13.14 -13.59
CA ARG A 148 -9.43 13.00 -13.32
C ARG A 148 -10.10 14.36 -13.11
N ASP A 149 -9.38 15.27 -12.45
CA ASP A 149 -9.91 16.58 -12.06
C ASP A 149 -9.76 17.64 -13.19
N ALA A 150 -9.15 17.27 -14.33
CA ALA A 150 -8.98 18.09 -15.54
C ALA A 150 -10.11 17.86 -16.55
#